data_AF-A0AAJ3P508-F1
#
_entry.id   AF-A0AAJ3P508-F1
#
_cell.length_a   1.000
_cell.length_b   1.000
_cell.length_c   1.000
_cell.angle_alpha   90.00
_cell.angle_beta   90.00
_cell.angle_gamma   90.00
#
_symmetry.space_group_name_H-M   'P 1'
#
loop_
_entity.id
_entity.type
_entity.pdbx_description
1 polymer ?
#
loop_
_entity_poly.entity_id
_entity_poly.type
_entity_poly.pdbx_seq_one_letter_code
_entity_poly.pdbx_strand_id
1 'polypeptide(L)'
;MSEVVSYTDDWRWERRQPLVDLGAREFAQGEVTLDDDGHVVTYTVAPGDVEAVIAERLCAYPSLALLNHVRDLSPGQVLWLTPDPDSPWVPYFSPLDAEAGIARIPYQNAMTAAGLAVDAGDIDGVRAIWNDTLAGMFTDPATIEAIQKVVDAGDPDALRQLFS
;
A
#
# COMPACT_ATOMS: atom_id res chain seq x y z
N MET A 1 1.36 20.65 0.83
CA MET A 1 2.02 19.34 0.63
C MET A 1 0.97 18.30 0.89
N SER A 2 0.84 17.34 -0.01
CA SER A 2 -0.16 16.29 0.13
C SER A 2 0.34 15.24 1.12
N GLU A 3 -0.27 15.28 2.30
CA GLU A 3 0.03 14.38 3.41
C GLU A 3 -0.99 13.24 3.43
N VAL A 4 -0.49 12.02 3.60
CA VAL A 4 -1.33 10.91 4.03
C VAL A 4 -1.30 10.85 5.55
N VAL A 5 -2.47 10.94 6.16
CA VAL A 5 -2.61 10.87 7.61
C VAL A 5 -3.34 9.58 7.95
N SER A 6 -2.71 8.77 8.80
CA SER A 6 -3.43 7.80 9.63
C SER A 6 -3.97 8.56 10.83
N TYR A 7 -5.29 8.57 11.00
CA TYR A 7 -5.86 9.10 12.23
C TYR A 7 -5.45 8.15 13.34
N THR A 8 -4.87 8.69 14.42
CA THR A 8 -4.32 7.94 15.56
C THR A 8 -5.16 6.71 15.96
N ASP A 9 -4.49 5.54 16.00
CA ASP A 9 -5.04 4.21 16.32
C ASP A 9 -6.00 3.59 15.28
N ASP A 10 -6.05 4.14 14.06
CA ASP A 10 -6.89 3.68 12.93
C ASP A 10 -6.03 3.26 11.69
N TRP A 11 -6.29 2.04 11.23
CA TRP A 11 -5.99 1.39 9.94
C TRP A 11 -6.43 2.11 8.64
N ARG A 12 -7.09 3.26 8.72
CA ARG A 12 -7.51 4.08 7.58
C ARG A 12 -6.48 5.15 7.26
N TRP A 13 -6.16 5.24 5.97
CA TRP A 13 -5.22 6.21 5.44
C TRP A 13 -5.99 7.14 4.52
N GLU A 14 -5.96 8.43 4.83
CA GLU A 14 -6.61 9.45 4.00
C GLU A 14 -5.57 10.44 3.49
N ARG A 15 -5.61 10.71 2.18
CA ARG A 15 -4.86 11.80 1.58
C ARG A 15 -5.65 13.11 1.72
N ARG A 16 -5.16 14.05 2.54
CA ARG A 16 -5.88 15.29 2.89
C ARG A 16 -5.86 16.39 1.83
N GLN A 17 -4.97 16.29 0.84
CA GLN A 17 -4.89 17.23 -0.27
C GLN A 17 -4.59 16.46 -1.55
N PRO A 18 -5.11 16.84 -2.72
CA PRO A 18 -4.68 16.23 -3.97
C PRO A 18 -3.15 16.29 -4.14
N LEU A 19 -2.61 15.27 -4.79
CA LEU A 19 -1.23 15.27 -5.24
C LEU A 19 -1.01 16.35 -6.29
N VAL A 20 0.22 16.87 -6.37
CA VAL A 20 0.59 17.87 -7.37
C VAL A 20 1.83 17.38 -8.09
N ASP A 21 1.70 17.05 -9.38
CA ASP A 21 2.85 16.73 -10.22
C ASP A 21 3.54 18.02 -10.69
N LEU A 22 4.72 18.29 -10.13
CA LEU A 22 5.59 19.40 -10.51
C LEU A 22 6.43 19.11 -11.78
N GLY A 23 6.18 17.97 -12.44
CA GLY A 23 6.84 17.54 -13.67
C GLY A 23 8.06 16.66 -13.45
N ALA A 24 8.36 15.85 -14.47
CA ALA A 24 9.51 14.95 -14.49
C ALA A 24 10.82 15.71 -14.27
N ARG A 25 11.73 15.09 -13.50
CA ARG A 25 13.03 15.67 -13.13
C ARG A 25 14.07 14.57 -12.95
N GLU A 26 15.34 14.95 -12.88
CA GLU A 26 16.42 14.02 -12.57
C GLU A 26 16.06 13.22 -11.30
N PHE A 27 16.20 11.89 -11.37
CA PHE A 27 15.80 10.95 -10.31
C PHE A 27 14.29 10.86 -9.99
N ALA A 28 13.42 11.38 -10.85
CA ALA A 28 11.97 11.13 -10.82
C ALA A 28 11.37 11.25 -12.23
N GLN A 29 11.80 10.36 -13.13
CA GLN A 29 11.42 10.27 -14.54
C GLN A 29 10.26 9.32 -14.81
N GLY A 30 9.81 8.56 -13.80
CA GLY A 30 8.66 7.67 -13.87
C GLY A 30 7.38 8.33 -14.38
N GLU A 31 6.52 7.46 -14.91
CA GLU A 31 5.24 7.84 -15.53
C GLU A 31 4.20 8.09 -14.44
N VAL A 32 3.41 9.15 -14.61
CA VAL A 32 2.27 9.47 -13.73
C VAL A 32 0.99 9.14 -14.49
N THR A 33 0.07 8.43 -13.84
CA THR A 33 -1.29 8.29 -14.34
C THR A 33 -2.24 9.19 -13.57
N LEU A 34 -3.27 9.67 -14.28
CA LEU A 34 -4.31 10.51 -13.73
C LEU A 34 -5.65 9.76 -13.72
N ASP A 35 -6.52 10.09 -12.78
CA ASP A 35 -7.94 9.72 -12.84
C ASP A 35 -8.71 10.60 -13.85
N ASP A 36 -10.02 10.34 -13.97
CA ASP A 36 -10.93 11.07 -14.86
C ASP A 36 -11.06 12.56 -14.50
N ASP A 37 -10.78 12.92 -13.24
CA ASP A 37 -10.79 14.30 -12.74
C ASP A 37 -9.44 15.00 -12.90
N GLY A 38 -8.43 14.30 -13.42
CA GLY A 38 -7.08 14.81 -13.65
C GLY A 38 -6.18 14.79 -12.41
N HIS A 39 -6.56 14.09 -11.35
CA HIS A 39 -5.71 13.91 -10.16
C HIS A 39 -4.73 12.77 -10.37
N VAL A 40 -3.51 12.94 -9.86
CA VAL A 40 -2.51 11.87 -9.84
C VAL A 40 -3.01 10.72 -8.96
N VAL A 41 -3.00 9.51 -9.52
CA VAL A 41 -3.40 8.28 -8.80
C VAL A 41 -2.28 7.26 -8.71
N THR A 42 -1.45 7.13 -9.74
CA THR A 42 -0.30 6.22 -9.71
C THR A 42 0.99 6.82 -10.25
N TYR A 43 2.11 6.19 -9.88
CA TYR A 43 3.44 6.47 -10.41
C TYR A 43 4.16 5.17 -10.78
N THR A 44 4.55 5.01 -12.05
CA THR A 44 5.39 3.87 -12.46
C THR A 44 6.86 4.25 -12.36
N VAL A 45 7.59 3.57 -11.48
CA VAL A 45 8.99 3.86 -11.17
C VAL A 45 9.88 3.62 -12.39
N ALA A 46 10.63 4.63 -12.83
CA ALA A 46 11.63 4.50 -13.88
C ALA A 46 13.00 4.05 -13.32
N PRO A 47 13.87 3.44 -14.16
CA PRO A 47 15.25 3.18 -13.76
C PRO A 47 15.98 4.46 -13.34
N GLY A 48 16.58 4.43 -12.14
CA GLY A 48 17.33 5.56 -11.58
C GLY A 48 16.47 6.54 -10.77
N ASP A 49 15.17 6.30 -10.64
CA ASP A 49 14.34 7.09 -9.73
C ASP A 49 14.74 6.89 -8.26
N VAL A 50 14.56 7.94 -7.46
CA VAL A 50 14.84 7.98 -6.02
C VAL A 50 13.56 8.39 -5.31
N GLU A 51 13.09 7.59 -4.35
CA GLU A 51 11.82 7.80 -3.63
C GLU A 51 11.64 9.25 -3.14
N ALA A 52 12.66 9.81 -2.49
CA ALA A 52 12.61 11.18 -1.97
C ALA A 52 12.35 12.22 -3.07
N VAL A 53 12.90 12.02 -4.28
CA VAL A 53 12.73 12.93 -5.40
C VAL A 53 11.39 12.72 -6.10
N ILE A 54 10.87 11.48 -6.14
CA ILE A 54 9.49 11.20 -6.55
C ILE A 54 8.51 11.91 -5.60
N ALA A 55 8.71 11.76 -4.29
CA ALA A 55 7.91 12.42 -3.26
C ALA A 55 7.92 13.94 -3.41
N GLU A 56 9.08 14.55 -3.64
CA GLU A 56 9.19 15.99 -3.93
C GLU A 56 8.48 16.40 -5.22
N ARG A 57 8.60 15.60 -6.28
CA ARG A 57 7.92 15.85 -7.56
C ARG A 57 6.41 15.86 -7.39
N LEU A 58 5.87 14.90 -6.65
CA LEU A 58 4.42 14.70 -6.48
C LEU A 58 3.85 15.43 -5.27
N CYS A 59 4.70 16.13 -4.51
CA CYS A 59 4.38 16.70 -3.21
C CYS A 59 3.76 15.69 -2.22
N ALA A 60 4.25 14.43 -2.26
CA ALA A 60 3.67 13.27 -1.58
C ALA A 60 4.49 12.84 -0.36
N TYR A 61 3.94 12.97 0.86
CA TYR A 61 4.62 12.60 2.12
C TYR A 61 3.78 11.60 2.96
N PRO A 62 4.40 10.78 3.85
CA PRO A 62 5.83 10.75 4.21
C PRO A 62 6.68 9.60 3.62
N SER A 63 6.12 8.50 3.10
CA SER A 63 6.87 7.46 2.36
C SER A 63 5.98 6.79 1.32
N LEU A 64 6.49 6.65 0.10
CA LEU A 64 5.81 6.01 -1.01
C LEU A 64 5.97 4.48 -0.95
N ALA A 65 7.15 4.02 -0.55
CA ALA A 65 7.45 2.59 -0.41
C ALA A 65 6.55 1.93 0.64
N LEU A 66 6.43 2.56 1.82
CA LEU A 66 5.58 2.02 2.87
C LEU A 66 4.12 2.01 2.47
N LEU A 67 3.62 3.06 1.81
CA LEU A 67 2.24 3.11 1.32
C LEU A 67 1.91 1.93 0.39
N ASN A 68 2.91 1.45 -0.35
CA ASN A 68 2.82 0.36 -1.32
C ASN A 68 3.44 -0.94 -0.80
N HIS A 69 3.41 -1.16 0.52
CA HIS A 69 3.79 -2.42 1.16
C HIS A 69 5.18 -2.96 0.79
N VAL A 70 6.12 -2.08 0.46
CA VAL A 70 7.49 -2.46 0.11
C VAL A 70 8.51 -1.70 0.95
N ARG A 71 9.74 -2.24 0.98
CA ARG A 71 10.89 -1.58 1.60
C ARG A 71 11.62 -0.66 0.64
N ASP A 72 11.71 -1.09 -0.61
CA ASP A 72 12.51 -0.46 -1.66
C ASP A 72 11.68 -0.41 -2.93
N LEU A 73 11.78 0.71 -3.65
CA LEU A 73 11.14 0.88 -4.95
C LEU A 73 11.97 0.24 -6.04
N SER A 74 11.33 -0.53 -6.91
CA SER A 74 11.99 -1.19 -8.06
C SER A 74 11.53 -0.59 -9.39
N PRO A 75 12.41 -0.49 -10.41
CA PRO A 75 11.99 -0.03 -11.73
C PRO A 75 10.86 -0.91 -12.30
N GLY A 76 9.85 -0.25 -12.89
CA GLY A 76 8.64 -0.88 -13.42
C GLY A 76 7.54 -1.11 -12.38
N GLN A 77 7.81 -0.91 -11.09
CA GLN A 77 6.79 -0.99 -10.06
C GLN A 77 5.78 0.16 -10.20
N VAL A 78 4.50 -0.16 -10.11
CA VAL A 78 3.41 0.83 -10.08
C VAL A 78 3.10 1.16 -8.62
N LEU A 79 3.25 2.43 -8.26
CA LEU A 79 2.93 2.94 -6.93
C LEU A 79 1.54 3.54 -6.95
N TRP A 80 0.68 3.06 -6.07
CA TRP A 80 -0.61 3.63 -5.73
C TRP A 80 -0.41 4.74 -4.71
N LEU A 81 -0.94 5.91 -5.03
CA LEU A 81 -0.65 7.12 -4.29
C LEU A 81 -1.89 7.68 -3.60
N THR A 82 -3.09 7.22 -3.93
CA THR A 82 -4.35 7.72 -3.38
C THR A 82 -5.04 6.58 -2.63
N PRO A 83 -4.78 6.38 -1.33
CA PRO A 83 -5.49 5.38 -0.55
C PRO A 83 -6.98 5.74 -0.43
N ASP A 84 -7.83 4.72 -0.47
CA ASP A 84 -9.26 4.81 -0.19
C ASP A 84 -9.47 4.87 1.33
N PRO A 85 -9.98 5.98 1.90
CA PRO A 85 -10.20 6.10 3.34
C PRO A 85 -11.26 5.14 3.89
N ASP A 86 -12.09 4.53 3.04
CA ASP A 86 -13.10 3.56 3.44
C ASP A 86 -12.60 2.11 3.41
N SER A 87 -11.39 1.87 2.91
CA SER A 87 -10.75 0.55 2.85
C SER A 87 -9.66 0.40 3.92
N PRO A 88 -9.54 -0.77 4.58
CA PRO A 88 -8.46 -1.01 5.52
C PRO A 88 -7.10 -1.05 4.82
N TRP A 89 -6.05 -0.68 5.57
CA TRP A 89 -4.66 -0.79 5.13
C TRP A 89 -3.85 -1.60 6.15
N VAL A 90 -3.09 -2.59 5.67
CA VAL A 90 -2.35 -3.52 6.54
C VAL A 90 -0.87 -3.14 6.61
N PRO A 91 -0.29 -2.85 7.79
CA PRO A 91 1.08 -2.37 7.82
C PRO A 91 2.09 -3.44 7.42
N TYR A 92 3.02 -3.09 6.53
CA TYR A 92 4.01 -4.03 6.03
C TYR A 92 4.93 -4.65 7.10
N PHE A 93 5.33 -3.90 8.14
CA PHE A 93 6.34 -4.40 9.09
C PHE A 93 5.78 -5.31 10.19
N SER A 94 4.54 -5.07 10.61
CA SER A 94 3.85 -5.81 11.66
C SER A 94 2.36 -5.45 11.69
N PRO A 95 1.48 -6.34 12.17
CA PRO A 95 0.12 -5.98 12.56
C PRO A 95 0.10 -4.75 13.49
N LEU A 96 -0.96 -3.93 13.41
CA LEU A 96 -1.11 -2.74 14.27
C LEU A 96 -1.21 -3.10 15.75
N ASP A 97 -1.84 -4.23 16.03
CA ASP A 97 -2.12 -4.78 17.35
C ASP A 97 -1.07 -5.83 17.78
N ALA A 98 0.06 -5.88 17.08
CA ALA A 98 1.13 -6.82 17.37
C ALA A 98 1.67 -6.63 18.80
N GLU A 99 1.66 -7.72 19.58
CA GLU A 99 2.33 -7.75 20.88
C GLU A 99 3.86 -7.79 20.75
N ALA A 100 4.57 -7.56 21.86
CA ALA A 100 6.01 -7.74 21.89
C ALA A 100 6.40 -9.20 21.55
N GLY A 101 7.35 -9.37 20.63
CA GLY A 101 7.90 -10.69 20.30
C GLY A 101 7.28 -11.38 19.08
N ILE A 102 6.43 -10.70 18.31
CA ILE A 102 5.90 -11.26 17.06
C ILE A 102 6.99 -11.71 16.08
N ALA A 103 6.67 -12.74 15.32
CA ALA A 103 7.53 -13.26 14.25
C ALA A 103 7.45 -12.35 13.00
N ARG A 104 8.19 -11.24 13.02
CA ARG A 104 8.18 -10.22 11.95
C ARG A 104 8.61 -10.74 10.57
N ILE A 105 9.56 -11.68 10.52
CA ILE A 105 10.04 -12.22 9.23
C ILE A 105 8.93 -13.04 8.54
N PRO A 106 8.27 -14.02 9.20
CA PRO A 106 7.11 -14.69 8.63
C PRO A 106 6.01 -13.74 8.16
N TYR A 107 5.67 -12.74 8.97
CA TYR A 107 4.66 -11.75 8.61
C TYR A 107 5.01 -11.00 7.32
N GLN A 108 6.23 -10.46 7.23
CA GLN A 108 6.66 -9.70 6.04
C GLN A 108 6.75 -10.58 4.80
N ASN A 109 7.20 -11.83 4.94
CA ASN A 109 7.19 -12.77 3.82
C ASN A 109 5.77 -13.04 3.31
N ALA A 110 4.80 -13.16 4.22
CA ALA A 110 3.40 -13.35 3.86
C ALA A 110 2.78 -12.09 3.23
N MET A 111 3.11 -10.89 3.72
CA MET A 111 2.72 -9.62 3.09
C MET A 111 3.28 -9.51 1.67
N THR A 112 4.58 -9.77 1.47
CA THR A 112 5.18 -9.77 0.13
C THR A 112 4.53 -10.81 -0.79
N ALA A 113 4.24 -12.01 -0.29
CA ALA A 113 3.56 -13.03 -1.07
C ALA A 113 2.14 -12.63 -1.46
N ALA A 114 1.40 -12.00 -0.53
CA ALA A 114 0.05 -11.49 -0.79
C ALA A 114 0.08 -10.37 -1.85
N GLY A 115 0.99 -9.41 -1.74
CA GLY A 115 1.16 -8.34 -2.74
C GLY A 115 1.46 -8.89 -4.13
N LEU A 116 2.38 -9.85 -4.25
CA LEU A 116 2.67 -10.52 -5.52
C LEU A 116 1.45 -11.26 -6.10
N ALA A 117 0.63 -11.89 -5.25
CA ALA A 117 -0.60 -12.54 -5.69
C ALA A 117 -1.64 -11.51 -6.17
N VAL A 118 -1.77 -10.37 -5.49
CA VAL A 118 -2.62 -9.25 -5.92
C VAL A 118 -2.18 -8.72 -7.28
N ASP A 119 -0.88 -8.44 -7.46
CA ASP A 119 -0.32 -7.95 -8.73
C ASP A 119 -0.53 -8.93 -9.89
N ALA A 120 -0.50 -10.24 -9.60
CA ALA A 120 -0.78 -11.29 -10.56
C ALA A 120 -2.29 -11.51 -10.83
N GLY A 121 -3.17 -10.89 -10.05
CA GLY A 121 -4.62 -11.13 -10.10
C GLY A 121 -5.05 -12.49 -9.52
N ASP A 122 -4.21 -13.12 -8.70
CA ASP A 122 -4.46 -14.41 -8.05
C ASP A 122 -5.25 -14.22 -6.74
N ILE A 123 -6.54 -13.95 -6.86
CA ILE A 123 -7.44 -13.70 -5.72
C ILE A 123 -7.50 -14.91 -4.77
N ASP A 124 -7.48 -16.13 -5.31
CA ASP A 124 -7.53 -17.34 -4.49
C ASP A 124 -6.21 -17.55 -3.72
N GLY A 125 -5.07 -17.20 -4.32
CA GLY A 125 -3.79 -17.12 -3.64
C GLY A 125 -3.79 -16.11 -2.49
N VAL A 126 -4.35 -14.92 -2.72
CA VAL A 126 -4.51 -13.89 -1.66
C VAL A 126 -5.35 -14.43 -0.50
N ARG A 127 -6.50 -15.05 -0.80
CA ARG A 127 -7.37 -15.66 0.22
C ARG A 127 -6.66 -16.74 1.01
N ALA A 128 -5.89 -17.61 0.35
CA ALA A 128 -5.13 -18.65 1.02
C ALA A 128 -4.07 -18.07 1.96
N ILE A 129 -3.28 -17.10 1.49
CA ILE A 129 -2.24 -16.43 2.31
C ILE A 129 -2.87 -15.73 3.53
N TRP A 130 -3.99 -15.03 3.33
CA TRP A 130 -4.72 -14.38 4.41
C TRP A 130 -5.22 -15.41 5.45
N ASN A 131 -6.01 -16.39 5.02
CA ASN A 131 -6.67 -17.33 5.92
C ASN A 131 -5.69 -18.27 6.64
N ASP A 132 -4.66 -18.74 5.94
CA ASP A 132 -3.75 -19.77 6.46
C ASP A 132 -2.58 -19.17 7.24
N THR A 133 -2.25 -17.89 7.01
CA THR A 133 -1.05 -17.27 7.58
C THR A 133 -1.33 -15.92 8.25
N LEU A 134 -1.78 -14.91 7.51
CA LEU A 134 -1.81 -13.53 8.03
C LEU A 134 -2.88 -13.33 9.11
N ALA A 135 -4.10 -13.83 8.92
CA ALA A 135 -5.22 -13.60 9.84
C ALA A 135 -4.88 -14.02 11.28
N GLY A 136 -4.19 -15.15 11.45
CA GLY A 136 -3.76 -15.67 12.75
C GLY A 136 -2.63 -14.88 13.42
N MET A 137 -2.07 -13.87 12.75
CA MET A 137 -1.05 -12.97 13.32
C MET A 137 -1.66 -11.69 13.92
N PHE A 138 -2.93 -11.42 13.66
CA PHE A 138 -3.70 -10.35 14.30
C PHE A 138 -4.41 -10.91 15.53
N THR A 139 -4.70 -10.03 16.48
CA THR A 139 -5.33 -10.32 17.78
C THR A 139 -6.68 -9.63 17.95
N ASP A 140 -6.89 -8.48 17.32
CA ASP A 140 -8.13 -7.73 17.35
C ASP A 140 -9.16 -8.33 16.37
N PRO A 141 -10.27 -8.90 16.88
CA PRO A 141 -11.29 -9.50 16.02
C PRO A 141 -11.95 -8.51 15.05
N ALA A 142 -12.08 -7.24 15.44
CA ALA A 142 -12.66 -6.22 14.57
C ALA A 142 -11.76 -5.96 13.35
N THR A 143 -10.45 -5.87 13.59
CA THR A 143 -9.44 -5.78 12.53
C THR A 143 -9.49 -6.96 11.56
N ILE A 144 -9.52 -8.18 12.09
CA ILE A 144 -9.61 -9.40 11.28
C ILE A 144 -10.88 -9.41 10.43
N GLU A 145 -12.03 -9.04 11.02
CA GLU A 145 -13.32 -9.06 10.32
C GLU A 145 -13.37 -8.10 9.14
N ALA A 146 -12.87 -6.85 9.26
CA ALA A 146 -12.94 -5.94 8.12
C ALA A 146 -11.92 -6.25 7.03
N ILE A 147 -10.71 -6.76 7.37
CA ILE A 147 -9.79 -7.26 6.34
C ILE A 147 -10.40 -8.47 5.64
N GLN A 148 -10.96 -9.43 6.39
CA GLN A 148 -11.63 -10.60 5.83
C GLN A 148 -12.74 -10.21 4.85
N LYS A 149 -13.56 -9.22 5.20
CA LYS A 149 -14.63 -8.74 4.32
C LYS A 149 -14.12 -8.28 2.95
N VAL A 150 -12.98 -7.59 2.92
CA VAL A 150 -12.36 -7.13 1.67
C VAL A 150 -11.75 -8.31 0.90
N VAL A 151 -11.05 -9.22 1.60
CA VAL A 151 -10.48 -10.46 1.03
C VAL A 151 -11.56 -11.36 0.41
N ASP A 152 -12.71 -11.47 1.06
CA ASP A 152 -13.85 -12.25 0.59
C ASP A 152 -14.48 -11.61 -0.66
N ALA A 153 -14.65 -10.27 -0.64
CA ALA A 153 -15.17 -9.52 -1.78
C ALA A 153 -14.29 -9.68 -3.03
N GLY A 154 -12.97 -9.78 -2.85
CA GLY A 154 -12.02 -10.04 -3.93
C GLY A 154 -11.91 -8.89 -4.93
N ASP A 155 -12.27 -7.67 -4.52
CA ASP A 155 -12.13 -6.48 -5.36
C ASP A 155 -10.63 -6.16 -5.57
N PRO A 156 -10.14 -6.09 -6.82
CA PRO A 156 -8.71 -5.92 -7.08
C PRO A 156 -8.11 -4.63 -6.49
N ASP A 157 -8.84 -3.52 -6.51
CA ASP A 157 -8.32 -2.24 -6.04
C ASP A 157 -8.28 -2.19 -4.52
N ALA A 158 -9.31 -2.73 -3.85
CA ALA A 158 -9.30 -2.88 -2.40
C ALA A 158 -8.23 -3.87 -1.91
N LEU A 159 -8.00 -4.97 -2.65
CA LEU A 159 -6.93 -5.92 -2.35
C LEU A 159 -5.53 -5.31 -2.54
N ARG A 160 -5.34 -4.44 -3.53
CA ARG A 160 -4.10 -3.67 -3.69
C ARG A 160 -3.85 -2.82 -2.46
N GLN A 161 -4.83 -2.02 -2.05
CA GLN A 161 -4.67 -1.22 -0.85
C GLN A 161 -4.28 -2.02 0.39
N LEU A 162 -4.78 -3.26 0.53
CA LEU A 162 -4.41 -4.13 1.63
C LEU A 162 -2.96 -4.62 1.58
N PHE A 163 -2.44 -4.99 0.40
CA PHE A 163 -1.23 -5.82 0.31
C PHE A 163 -0.18 -5.37 -0.71
N SER A 164 -0.47 -4.42 -1.60
CA SER A 164 0.37 -4.04 -2.74
C SER A 164 0.57 -2.54 -2.94
#